data_AF-A0A9W8C1A0-F1
#
_entry.id   AF-A0A9W8C1A0-F1
#
_cell.length_a   1.000
_cell.length_b   1.000
_cell.length_c   1.000
_cell.angle_alpha   90.00
_cell.angle_beta   90.00
_cell.angle_gamma   90.00
#
_symmetry.space_group_name_H-M   'P 1'
#
loop_
_entity.id
_entity.type
_entity.pdbx_description
1 polymer ?
#
loop_
_entity_poly.entity_id
_entity_poly.type
_entity_poly.pdbx_seq_one_letter_code
_entity_poly.pdbx_strand_id
1 'polypeptide(L)' 'MEHYVLNVLFFFYQKLLDAFEDQNVDAFTDAVKDYDTISRLDQWLTTMLLRIKKTIQEDESDLR' A
#
# COMPACT_ATOMS: atom_id res chain seq x y z
N MET A 1 2.21 -6.14 22.93
CA MET A 1 1.46 -6.44 21.69
C MET A 1 1.05 -5.15 20.99
N GLU A 2 0.42 -4.18 21.66
CA GLU A 2 0.05 -2.88 21.07
C GLU A 2 1.20 -2.11 20.40
N HIS A 3 2.36 -2.01 21.06
CA HIS A 3 3.53 -1.33 20.48
C HIS A 3 4.06 -1.97 19.18
N TYR A 4 3.93 -3.29 19.02
CA TYR A 4 4.35 -3.97 17.79
C TYR A 4 3.38 -3.68 16.65
N VAL A 5 2.07 -3.68 16.93
CA VAL A 5 1.02 -3.38 15.93
C VAL A 5 1.17 -1.94 15.42
N LEU A 6 1.43 -0.97 16.32
CA LEU A 6 1.66 0.42 15.93
C LEU A 6 2.87 0.58 15.00
N ASN A 7 3.98 -0.14 15.28
CA ASN A 7 5.17 -0.11 14.42
C ASN A 7 4.93 -0.74 13.06
N VAL A 8 4.22 -1.87 13.00
CA VAL A 8 3.86 -2.53 11.73
C VAL A 8 3.00 -1.60 10.88
N LEU A 9 1.99 -0.96 11.48
CA LEU A 9 1.11 -0.02 10.80
C LEU A 9 1.89 1.20 10.27
N PHE A 10 2.76 1.79 11.10
CA PHE A 10 3.60 2.92 10.70
C PHE A 10 4.50 2.56 9.51
N PHE A 11 5.17 1.40 9.59
CA PHE A 11 6.06 0.94 8.52
C PHE A 11 5.31 0.62 7.23
N PHE A 12 4.10 0.07 7.34
CA PHE A 12 3.22 -0.16 6.19
C PHE A 12 2.86 1.16 5.49
N TYR A 13 2.43 2.18 6.22
CA TYR A 13 2.11 3.49 5.64
C TYR A 13 3.30 4.15 4.98
N GLN A 14 4.50 4.06 5.59
CA GLN A 14 5.72 4.57 4.97
C GLN A 14 5.99 3.90 3.63
N LYS A 15 5.96 2.55 3.57
CA LYS A 15 6.14 1.81 2.32
C LYS A 15 5.12 2.18 1.24
N LEU A 16 3.86 2.41 1.61
CA LEU A 16 2.83 2.84 0.67
C LEU A 16 3.08 4.23 0.10
N LEU A 17 3.54 5.16 0.94
CA LEU A 17 3.89 6.52 0.52
C LEU A 17 5.09 6.51 -0.42
N ASP A 18 6.16 5.80 -0.05
CA ASP A 18 7.36 5.68 -0.88
C ASP A 18 7.01 5.08 -2.27
N ALA A 19 6.22 4.00 -2.29
CA ALA A 19 5.79 3.37 -3.54
C ALA A 19 4.88 4.27 -4.39
N PHE A 20 4.07 5.13 -3.77
CA PHE A 20 3.23 6.09 -4.46
C PHE A 20 4.06 7.22 -5.06
N GLU A 21 5.01 7.78 -4.30
CA GLU A 21 5.92 8.84 -4.77
C GLU A 21 6.81 8.36 -5.93
N ASP A 22 7.29 7.11 -5.86
CA ASP A 22 8.09 6.47 -6.91
C ASP A 22 7.25 5.99 -8.11
N GLN A 23 5.92 6.18 -8.08
CA GLN A 23 4.98 5.68 -9.08
C GLN A 23 5.16 4.17 -9.36
N ASN A 24 5.47 3.40 -8.32
CA ASN A 24 5.85 2.00 -8.42
C ASN A 24 4.71 1.09 -7.94
N VAL A 25 3.88 0.64 -8.89
CA VAL A 25 2.73 -0.23 -8.61
C VAL A 25 3.12 -1.58 -8.02
N ASP A 26 4.28 -2.12 -8.40
CA ASP A 26 4.77 -3.41 -7.91
C ASP A 26 5.16 -3.30 -6.43
N ALA A 27 5.91 -2.26 -6.06
CA ALA A 27 6.26 -1.96 -4.68
C ALA A 27 5.01 -1.72 -3.82
N PHE A 28 4.01 -1.00 -4.35
CA PHE A 28 2.74 -0.79 -3.65
C PHE A 28 2.01 -2.11 -3.41
N THR A 29 1.91 -2.97 -4.43
CA THR A 29 1.22 -4.27 -4.28
C THR A 29 1.95 -5.24 -3.36
N ASP A 30 3.28 -5.23 -3.33
CA ASP A 30 4.05 -6.07 -2.41
C ASP A 30 3.91 -5.60 -0.96
N ALA A 31 3.93 -4.29 -0.70
CA ALA A 31 3.66 -3.74 0.63
C ALA A 31 2.28 -4.14 1.17
N VAL A 32 1.25 -4.15 0.30
CA VAL A 32 -0.11 -4.58 0.65
C VAL A 32 -0.17 -6.08 0.97
N LYS A 33 0.52 -6.94 0.19
CA LYS A 33 0.58 -8.40 0.46
C LYS A 33 1.29 -8.72 1.78
N ASP A 34 2.41 -8.05 2.04
CA ASP A 34 3.17 -8.18 3.29
C ASP A 34 2.27 -7.85 4.48
N TYR A 35 1.55 -6.73 4.38
CA TYR A 35 0.66 -6.28 5.46
C TYR A 35 -0.53 -7.21 5.67
N ASP A 36 -1.19 -7.70 4.61
CA ASP A 36 -2.31 -8.65 4.72
C ASP A 36 -1.92 -9.96 5.43
N THR A 37 -0.67 -10.39 5.26
CA THR A 37 -0.12 -11.58 5.95
C THR A 37 0.02 -11.36 7.46
N ILE A 38 0.27 -10.12 7.90
CA ILE A 38 0.43 -9.76 9.31
C ILE A 38 -0.91 -9.36 9.94
N SER A 39 -1.73 -8.64 9.18
CA SER A 39 -2.99 -8.06 9.60
C SER A 39 -3.98 -8.10 8.45
N ARG A 40 -4.94 -9.02 8.55
CA ARG A 40 -5.92 -9.26 7.50
C ARG A 40 -6.67 -7.99 7.13
N LEU A 41 -6.68 -7.67 5.84
CA LEU A 41 -7.38 -6.53 5.29
C LEU A 41 -8.89 -6.77 5.31
N ASP A 42 -9.64 -5.78 5.79
CA ASP A 42 -11.09 -5.74 5.60
C ASP A 42 -11.45 -5.24 4.19
N GLN A 43 -12.73 -5.38 3.84
CA GLN A 43 -13.25 -5.01 2.53
C GLN A 43 -13.10 -3.52 2.22
N TRP A 44 -13.26 -2.65 3.22
CA TRP A 44 -13.19 -1.20 3.03
C TRP A 44 -11.75 -0.77 2.76
N LEU A 45 -10.79 -1.25 3.57
CA LEU A 45 -9.37 -0.98 3.37
C LEU A 45 -8.89 -1.53 2.02
N THR A 46 -9.30 -2.75 1.67
CA THR A 46 -9.04 -3.33 0.35
C THR A 46 -9.56 -2.43 -0.78
N THR A 47 -10.80 -1.94 -0.66
CA THR A 47 -11.42 -1.06 -1.66
C THR A 47 -10.65 0.25 -1.80
N MET A 48 -10.19 0.83 -0.68
CA MET A 48 -9.39 2.06 -0.69
C MET A 48 -8.03 1.85 -1.37
N LEU A 49 -7.31 0.79 -0.98
CA LEU A 49 -6.00 0.45 -1.57
C LEU A 49 -6.10 0.17 -3.07
N LEU A 50 -7.18 -0.47 -3.53
CA LEU A 50 -7.43 -0.69 -4.95
C LEU A 50 -7.65 0.60 -5.74
N ARG A 51 -8.26 1.63 -5.12
CA ARG A 51 -8.41 2.95 -5.78
C ARG A 51 -7.06 3.64 -5.92
N ILE A 52 -6.26 3.64 -4.86
CA ILE A 52 -4.90 4.23 -4.87
C ILE A 52 -4.04 3.53 -5.91
N LYS A 53 -4.07 2.19 -5.95
CA LYS A 53 -3.36 1.40 -6.97
C LYS A 53 -3.71 1.85 -8.39
N LYS A 54 -5.00 2.07 -8.69
CA LYS A 54 -5.44 2.53 -10.01
C LYS A 54 -4.88 3.91 -10.35
N THR A 55 -4.86 4.84 -9.39
CA THR A 55 -4.26 6.16 -9.58
C THR A 55 -2.78 6.07 -9.95
N ILE A 56 -1.99 5.24 -9.26
CA ILE A 56 -0.57 5.03 -9.60
C ILE A 56 -0.42 4.48 -11.04
N GLN A 57 -1.28 3.51 -11.42
CA GLN A 57 -1.23 2.92 -12.76
C GLN A 57 -1.63 3.89 -13.87
N GLU A 58 -2.57 4.80 -13.59
CA GLU A 58 -2.99 5.85 -14.52
C GLU A 58 -1.87 6.90 -14.68
N ASP A 59 -1.27 7.36 -13.59
CA ASP A 59 -0.16 8.32 -13.60
C ASP A 59 1.10 7.75 -14.32
N GLU A 60 1.43 6.47 -14.11
CA GLU A 60 2.53 5.81 -14.84
C GLU A 60 2.27 5.75 -16.35
N SER A 61 1.00 5.59 -16.75
CA SER A 61 0.62 5.52 -18.17
C SER A 61 0.69 6.87 -18.89
N ASP A 62 0.41 7.97 -18.18
CA ASP A 62 0.49 9.33 -18.74
C ASP A 62 1.94 9.82 -18.88
N LEU A 63 2.88 9.22 -18.15
CA LEU A 63 4.32 9.53 -18.22
C LEU A 63 5.08 8.77 -19.33
N ARG A 64 4.46 7.76 -19.97
CA ARG A 64 5.06 6.89 -20.99
C ARG A 64 4.65 7.25 -22.42
#